data_AF-A0A258GP26-F1
#
_entry.id   AF-A0A258GP26-F1
#
_cell.length_a   1.000
_cell.length_b   1.000
_cell.length_c   1.000
_cell.angle_alpha   90.00
_cell.angle_beta   90.00
_cell.angle_gamma   90.00
#
_symmetry.space_group_name_H-M   'P 1'
#
loop_
_entity.id
_entity.type
_entity.pdbx_description
1 polymer ?
#
loop_
_entity_poly.entity_id
_entity_poly.type
_entity_poly.pdbx_seq_one_letter_code
_entity_poly.pdbx_strand_id
1 'polypeptide(L)'
;MPDIAITQRFESIVQSGEGDPALLARAAKQGDMTAAADLAALLTRAGWVEPDLIIDVYDAAAAGWFGDPSPPVDLTRGNGRASPALWPEYWAFIDDMVKTDAGTFTLRTAGLGAHVDEGFQARAGQASLSYPGVPAAVAQGWPERFTMDELAACPDGSLGNEFRRQIVDNNFDLEVLDRDALGLRNYPAPLDYLNVRILQCHDLWHIVGGYHTTALHEVGISAFQLSQFGHNYSAQFLAFIIAKAAIRRPEGLALLMEITMGAWRHGRGTPQLLGVDWQDVWNEPTDKVRQRLGVSAYVSPVPPDLVEQLERAGMA
;
A
#
# COMPACT_ATOMS: atom_id res chain seq x y z
N MET A 1 -12.27 13.44 -18.91
CA MET A 1 -12.48 14.35 -17.77
C MET A 1 -13.68 13.90 -16.97
N PRO A 2 -13.56 13.73 -15.64
CA PRO A 2 -14.69 13.40 -14.78
C PRO A 2 -15.67 14.58 -14.78
N ASP A 3 -16.86 14.38 -14.23
CA ASP A 3 -17.77 15.51 -13.99
C ASP A 3 -17.06 16.56 -13.11
N ILE A 4 -17.09 17.82 -13.52
CA ILE A 4 -16.48 18.94 -12.80
C ILE A 4 -16.97 18.97 -11.34
N ALA A 5 -18.25 18.66 -11.11
CA ALA A 5 -18.81 18.61 -9.77
C ALA A 5 -18.16 17.51 -8.90
N ILE A 6 -17.81 16.37 -9.49
CA ILE A 6 -17.09 15.27 -8.81
C ILE A 6 -15.68 15.72 -8.47
N THR A 7 -14.94 16.28 -9.43
CA THR A 7 -13.55 16.73 -9.19
C THR A 7 -13.47 17.83 -8.13
N GLN A 8 -14.36 18.83 -8.17
CA GLN A 8 -14.39 19.91 -7.17
C GLN A 8 -14.74 19.41 -5.78
N ARG A 9 -15.71 18.48 -5.66
CA ARG A 9 -16.05 17.86 -4.38
C ARG A 9 -14.88 17.05 -3.83
N PHE A 10 -14.25 16.23 -4.67
CA PHE A 10 -13.11 15.42 -4.29
C PHE A 10 -11.95 16.29 -3.77
N GLU A 11 -11.54 17.31 -4.53
CA GLU A 11 -10.49 18.24 -4.13
C GLU A 11 -10.84 18.99 -2.84
N SER A 12 -12.11 19.40 -2.68
CA SER A 12 -12.60 20.05 -1.46
C SER A 12 -12.45 19.14 -0.23
N ILE A 13 -12.83 17.87 -0.35
CA ILE A 13 -12.70 16.89 0.75
C ILE A 13 -11.22 16.60 1.05
N VAL A 14 -10.37 16.47 0.02
CA VAL A 14 -8.93 16.30 0.22
C VAL A 14 -8.36 17.48 1.03
N GLN A 15 -8.80 18.70 0.70
CA GLN A 15 -8.34 19.92 1.36
C GLN A 15 -8.90 20.09 2.78
N SER A 16 -10.17 19.78 3.02
CA SER A 16 -10.84 20.00 4.32
C SER A 16 -10.70 18.84 5.30
N GLY A 17 -10.62 17.60 4.80
CA GLY A 17 -10.73 16.39 5.61
C GLY A 17 -12.14 16.13 6.15
N GLU A 18 -13.17 16.80 5.62
CA GLU A 18 -14.55 16.60 6.08
C GLU A 18 -15.10 15.23 5.63
N GLY A 19 -15.51 14.42 6.60
CA GLY A 19 -16.16 13.13 6.37
C GLY A 19 -15.87 12.13 7.47
N ASP A 20 -16.60 11.02 7.47
CA ASP A 20 -16.41 9.89 8.38
C ASP A 20 -16.06 8.65 7.53
N PRO A 21 -14.80 8.15 7.57
CA PRO A 21 -14.39 7.02 6.75
C PRO A 21 -15.21 5.75 7.02
N ALA A 22 -15.66 5.53 8.25
CA ALA A 22 -16.42 4.34 8.60
C ALA A 22 -17.82 4.38 7.98
N LEU A 23 -18.49 5.54 8.05
CA LEU A 23 -19.80 5.71 7.41
C LEU A 23 -19.70 5.66 5.88
N LEU A 24 -18.69 6.30 5.31
CA LEU A 24 -18.47 6.32 3.87
C LEU A 24 -18.12 4.93 3.33
N ALA A 25 -17.27 4.16 4.02
CA ALA A 25 -16.94 2.79 3.66
C ALA A 25 -18.16 1.87 3.72
N ARG A 26 -19.01 2.02 4.74
CA ARG A 26 -20.25 1.25 4.87
C ARG A 26 -21.22 1.54 3.72
N ALA A 27 -21.39 2.83 3.38
CA ALA A 27 -22.26 3.24 2.29
C ALA A 27 -21.70 2.79 0.92
N ALA A 28 -20.39 2.91 0.70
CA ALA A 28 -19.72 2.43 -0.51
C ALA A 28 -19.91 0.92 -0.70
N LYS A 29 -19.82 0.12 0.38
CA LYS A 29 -20.11 -1.33 0.32
C LYS A 29 -21.54 -1.65 -0.09
N GLN A 30 -22.48 -0.75 0.21
CA GLN A 30 -23.89 -0.86 -0.18
C GLN A 30 -24.17 -0.31 -1.59
N GLY A 31 -23.14 0.12 -2.32
CA GLY A 31 -23.24 0.61 -3.70
C GLY A 31 -23.35 2.13 -3.84
N ASP A 32 -23.17 2.91 -2.77
CA ASP A 32 -23.12 4.37 -2.88
C ASP A 32 -21.77 4.84 -3.43
N MET A 33 -21.75 5.13 -4.74
CA MET A 33 -20.55 5.59 -5.43
C MET A 33 -20.13 7.02 -5.09
N THR A 34 -21.06 7.84 -4.58
CA THR A 34 -20.69 9.18 -4.06
C THR A 34 -19.90 9.01 -2.77
N ALA A 35 -20.39 8.15 -1.87
CA ALA A 35 -19.66 7.83 -0.64
C ALA A 35 -18.31 7.17 -0.92
N ALA A 36 -18.22 6.34 -1.96
CA ALA A 36 -16.95 5.75 -2.40
C ALA A 36 -15.95 6.81 -2.88
N ALA A 37 -16.38 7.79 -3.68
CA ALA A 37 -15.52 8.87 -4.15
C ALA A 37 -15.08 9.78 -2.99
N ASP A 38 -15.97 10.07 -2.04
CA ASP A 38 -15.65 10.83 -0.83
C ASP A 38 -14.68 10.07 0.08
N LEU A 39 -14.84 8.76 0.24
CA LEU A 39 -13.86 7.93 0.96
C LEU A 39 -12.50 7.95 0.28
N ALA A 40 -12.48 7.82 -1.05
CA ALA A 40 -11.25 7.90 -1.84
C ALA A 40 -10.56 9.27 -1.67
N ALA A 41 -11.32 10.36 -1.54
CA ALA A 41 -10.79 11.68 -1.24
C ALA A 41 -10.15 11.74 0.17
N LEU A 42 -10.75 11.13 1.20
CA LEU A 42 -10.13 11.05 2.52
C LEU A 42 -8.85 10.20 2.54
N LEU A 43 -8.85 9.08 1.81
CA LEU A 43 -7.64 8.26 1.62
C LEU A 43 -6.56 9.03 0.86
N THR A 44 -6.95 9.85 -0.11
CA THR A 44 -6.05 10.74 -0.86
C THR A 44 -5.48 11.83 0.03
N ARG A 45 -6.27 12.43 0.93
CA ARG A 45 -5.75 13.34 1.96
C ARG A 45 -4.68 12.66 2.79
N ALA A 46 -4.94 11.46 3.29
CA ALA A 46 -3.96 10.72 4.09
C ALA A 46 -2.68 10.38 3.29
N GLY A 47 -2.80 9.99 2.02
CA GLY A 47 -1.66 9.62 1.19
C GLY A 47 -0.83 10.79 0.64
N TRP A 48 -1.44 11.94 0.40
CA TRP A 48 -0.84 13.04 -0.36
C TRP A 48 -0.71 14.36 0.40
N VAL A 49 -1.36 14.50 1.56
CA VAL A 49 -1.43 15.77 2.30
C VAL A 49 -1.06 15.58 3.78
N GLU A 50 -1.73 14.67 4.47
CA GLU A 50 -1.62 14.46 5.92
C GLU A 50 -1.34 12.98 6.25
N PRO A 51 -0.10 12.51 6.11
CA PRO A 51 0.27 11.12 6.40
C PRO A 51 0.03 10.70 7.86
N ASP A 52 -0.01 11.66 8.80
CA ASP A 52 -0.38 11.41 10.20
C ASP A 52 -1.83 10.90 10.38
N LEU A 53 -2.65 10.96 9.33
CA LEU A 53 -4.03 10.46 9.31
C LEU A 53 -4.17 9.04 8.76
N ILE A 54 -3.09 8.41 8.25
CA ILE A 54 -3.18 7.11 7.58
C ILE A 54 -3.82 6.06 8.50
N ILE A 55 -3.34 5.92 9.74
CA ILE A 55 -3.90 4.93 10.68
C ILE A 55 -5.38 5.21 10.93
N ASP A 56 -5.74 6.46 11.24
CA ASP A 56 -7.13 6.85 11.56
C ASP A 56 -8.09 6.56 10.42
N VAL A 57 -7.74 6.97 9.19
CA VAL A 57 -8.60 6.81 8.02
C VAL A 57 -8.77 5.34 7.67
N TYR A 58 -7.70 4.56 7.65
CA TYR A 58 -7.77 3.17 7.23
C TYR A 58 -8.37 2.26 8.33
N ASP A 59 -8.07 2.49 9.62
CA ASP A 59 -8.72 1.75 10.72
C ASP A 59 -10.24 2.03 10.73
N ALA A 60 -10.65 3.29 10.56
CA ALA A 60 -12.07 3.64 10.49
C ALA A 60 -12.75 3.08 9.21
N ALA A 61 -12.11 3.21 8.05
CA ALA A 61 -12.64 2.66 6.80
C ALA A 61 -12.78 1.13 6.85
N ALA A 62 -11.78 0.42 7.38
CA ALA A 62 -11.85 -1.02 7.54
C ALA A 62 -12.96 -1.42 8.51
N ALA A 63 -13.07 -0.76 9.67
CA ALA A 63 -14.15 -1.01 10.62
C ALA A 63 -15.54 -0.79 9.97
N GLY A 64 -15.73 0.33 9.27
CA GLY A 64 -16.95 0.63 8.53
C GLY A 64 -17.29 -0.41 7.46
N TRP A 65 -16.29 -0.82 6.68
CA TRP A 65 -16.43 -1.81 5.60
C TRP A 65 -16.84 -3.20 6.11
N PHE A 66 -16.37 -3.60 7.29
CA PHE A 66 -16.71 -4.89 7.91
C PHE A 66 -17.85 -4.81 8.93
N GLY A 67 -18.42 -3.62 9.15
CA GLY A 67 -19.53 -3.43 10.09
C GLY A 67 -19.13 -3.40 11.56
N ASP A 68 -17.84 -3.27 11.85
CA ASP A 68 -17.32 -3.13 13.20
C ASP A 68 -17.60 -1.71 13.75
N PRO A 69 -17.69 -1.55 15.09
CA PRO A 69 -17.75 -0.23 15.70
C PRO A 69 -16.49 0.57 15.40
N SER A 70 -16.65 1.86 15.08
CA SER A 70 -15.55 2.79 14.89
C SER A 70 -15.83 4.07 15.69
N PRO A 71 -14.89 4.54 16.53
CA PRO A 71 -15.03 5.84 17.19
C PRO A 71 -14.92 6.96 16.14
N PRO A 72 -15.53 8.14 16.39
CA PRO A 72 -15.32 9.30 15.54
C PRO A 72 -13.84 9.67 15.47
N VAL A 73 -13.35 9.93 14.25
CA VAL A 73 -11.98 10.39 13.98
C VAL A 73 -12.02 11.83 13.47
N ASP A 74 -11.12 12.68 13.96
CA ASP A 74 -10.95 14.03 13.45
C ASP A 74 -9.89 14.04 12.34
N LEU A 75 -10.34 14.17 11.11
CA LEU A 75 -9.49 14.21 9.91
C LEU A 75 -9.24 15.64 9.41
N THR A 76 -9.82 16.64 10.08
CA THR A 76 -9.64 18.07 9.75
C THR A 76 -8.35 18.64 10.34
N ARG A 77 -7.74 17.90 11.29
CA ARG A 77 -6.43 18.21 11.86
C ARG A 77 -5.30 18.12 10.82
N GLY A 78 -4.19 18.77 11.14
CA GLY A 78 -2.98 18.80 10.31
C GLY A 78 -2.71 20.18 9.68
N ASN A 79 -1.51 20.33 9.13
CA ASN A 79 -1.02 21.59 8.55
C ASN A 79 -0.61 21.47 7.06
N GLY A 80 -0.62 20.28 6.50
CA GLY A 80 -0.44 20.01 5.09
C GLY A 80 -1.49 20.67 4.22
N ARG A 81 -1.12 20.92 2.96
CA ARG A 81 -1.98 21.55 1.95
C ARG A 81 -1.85 20.78 0.65
N ALA A 82 -2.98 20.50 0.01
CA ALA A 82 -2.93 19.93 -1.32
C ALA A 82 -2.40 21.00 -2.28
N SER A 83 -1.30 20.71 -2.97
CA SER A 83 -0.78 21.61 -3.98
C SER A 83 -1.75 21.68 -5.16
N PRO A 84 -2.16 22.87 -5.62
CA PRO A 84 -2.97 22.98 -6.84
C PRO A 84 -2.30 22.38 -8.08
N ALA A 85 -0.96 22.26 -8.07
CA ALA A 85 -0.19 21.65 -9.16
C ALA A 85 -0.37 20.12 -9.24
N LEU A 86 -0.85 19.47 -8.18
CA LEU A 86 -1.11 18.02 -8.18
C LEU A 86 -2.27 17.67 -9.11
N TRP A 87 -3.33 18.48 -9.12
CA TRP A 87 -4.62 18.11 -9.70
C TRP A 87 -4.61 17.86 -11.21
N PRO A 88 -3.96 18.69 -12.06
CA PRO A 88 -3.92 18.42 -13.49
C PRO A 88 -3.33 17.03 -13.81
N GLU A 89 -2.20 16.68 -13.20
CA GLU A 89 -1.52 15.40 -13.42
C GLU A 89 -2.29 14.23 -12.79
N TYR A 90 -2.83 14.43 -11.58
CA TYR A 90 -3.65 13.44 -10.89
C TYR A 90 -4.87 13.06 -11.72
N TRP A 91 -5.64 14.05 -12.20
CA TRP A 91 -6.85 13.79 -12.99
C TRP A 91 -6.54 13.25 -14.38
N ALA A 92 -5.46 13.70 -15.02
CA ALA A 92 -4.99 13.11 -16.26
C ALA A 92 -4.69 11.61 -16.10
N PHE A 93 -4.11 11.21 -14.97
CA PHE A 93 -3.81 9.80 -14.71
C PHE A 93 -5.05 8.97 -14.31
N ILE A 94 -6.00 9.55 -13.58
CA ILE A 94 -7.30 8.92 -13.30
C ILE A 94 -8.04 8.62 -14.61
N ASP A 95 -8.00 9.54 -15.57
CA ASP A 95 -8.67 9.43 -16.87
C ASP A 95 -7.96 8.53 -17.87
N ASP A 96 -6.69 8.24 -17.65
CA ASP A 96 -5.91 7.37 -18.51
C ASP A 96 -6.32 5.91 -18.32
N MET A 97 -7.06 5.36 -19.29
CA MET A 97 -7.54 3.98 -19.27
C MET A 97 -6.59 3.00 -19.98
N VAL A 98 -5.40 3.44 -20.41
CA VAL A 98 -4.42 2.57 -21.07
C VAL A 98 -3.87 1.55 -20.08
N LYS A 99 -3.97 0.26 -20.43
CA LYS A 99 -3.35 -0.82 -19.64
C LYS A 99 -1.84 -0.58 -19.59
N THR A 100 -1.34 -0.42 -18.37
CA THR A 100 0.05 -0.05 -18.08
C THR A 100 0.67 -1.18 -17.25
N ASP A 101 1.94 -1.50 -17.48
CA ASP A 101 2.67 -2.47 -16.65
C ASP A 101 2.92 -1.91 -15.23
N ALA A 102 3.21 -2.80 -14.29
CA ALA A 102 3.37 -2.44 -12.86
C ALA A 102 4.50 -1.44 -12.61
N GLY A 103 5.62 -1.55 -13.35
CA GLY A 103 6.76 -0.66 -13.22
C GLY A 103 6.42 0.75 -13.68
N THR A 104 5.83 0.88 -14.88
CA THR A 104 5.40 2.18 -15.41
C THR A 104 4.32 2.82 -14.53
N PHE A 105 3.35 2.05 -14.02
CA PHE A 105 2.33 2.56 -13.10
C PHE A 105 2.98 3.10 -11.81
N THR A 106 3.97 2.38 -11.30
CA THR A 106 4.72 2.77 -10.10
C THR A 106 5.46 4.08 -10.29
N LEU A 107 6.20 4.21 -11.40
CA LEU A 107 6.93 5.43 -11.72
C LEU A 107 6.01 6.64 -11.91
N ARG A 108 4.84 6.46 -12.55
CA ARG A 108 3.85 7.54 -12.72
C ARG A 108 3.24 7.97 -11.39
N THR A 109 2.89 7.02 -10.53
CA THR A 109 2.35 7.30 -9.20
C THR A 109 3.40 8.01 -8.35
N ALA A 110 4.65 7.50 -8.31
CA ALA A 110 5.75 8.16 -7.60
C ALA A 110 6.06 9.56 -8.16
N GLY A 111 5.93 9.75 -9.48
CA GLY A 111 6.12 11.03 -10.15
C GLY A 111 5.15 12.12 -9.69
N LEU A 112 3.91 11.77 -9.34
CA LEU A 112 2.96 12.71 -8.72
C LEU A 112 3.49 13.25 -7.38
N GLY A 113 4.40 12.51 -6.73
CA GLY A 113 5.11 12.94 -5.51
C GLY A 113 5.93 14.21 -5.69
N ALA A 114 6.27 14.61 -6.92
CA ALA A 114 6.89 15.90 -7.19
C ALA A 114 5.96 17.10 -6.93
N HIS A 115 4.67 16.86 -6.76
CA HIS A 115 3.65 17.89 -6.55
C HIS A 115 3.10 17.95 -5.12
N VAL A 116 3.63 17.18 -4.17
CA VAL A 116 3.27 17.36 -2.75
C VAL A 116 3.88 18.64 -2.18
N ASP A 117 3.37 19.12 -1.04
CA ASP A 117 3.93 20.29 -0.38
C ASP A 117 5.33 20.01 0.20
N GLU A 118 6.15 21.06 0.36
CA GLU A 118 7.54 20.97 0.85
C GLU A 118 7.65 20.25 2.21
N GLY A 119 6.65 20.40 3.08
CA GLY A 119 6.63 19.77 4.40
C GLY A 119 6.19 18.30 4.41
N PHE A 120 5.72 17.76 3.28
CA PHE A 120 5.13 16.42 3.22
C PHE A 120 6.09 15.34 3.69
N GLN A 121 7.34 15.32 3.18
CA GLN A 121 8.31 14.28 3.51
C GLN A 121 8.64 14.26 5.01
N ALA A 122 8.78 15.43 5.64
CA ALA A 122 9.02 15.52 7.07
C ALA A 122 7.83 14.94 7.87
N ARG A 123 6.59 15.29 7.48
CA ARG A 123 5.38 14.73 8.12
C ARG A 123 5.26 13.23 7.88
N ALA A 124 5.53 12.74 6.67
CA ALA A 124 5.50 11.31 6.36
C ALA A 124 6.51 10.53 7.22
N GLY A 125 7.72 11.07 7.39
CA GLY A 125 8.72 10.50 8.29
C GLY A 125 8.22 10.44 9.73
N GLN A 126 7.67 11.53 10.27
CA GLN A 126 7.12 11.55 11.63
C GLN A 126 5.92 10.60 11.81
N ALA A 127 5.00 10.56 10.86
CA ALA A 127 3.85 9.66 10.85
C ALA A 127 4.29 8.19 10.98
N SER A 128 5.29 7.80 10.19
CA SER A 128 5.79 6.43 10.17
C SER A 128 6.40 5.99 11.52
N LEU A 129 6.96 6.91 12.31
CA LEU A 129 7.50 6.59 13.64
C LEU A 129 6.42 6.21 14.66
N SER A 130 5.15 6.50 14.37
CA SER A 130 4.02 6.07 15.21
C SER A 130 3.67 4.59 15.03
N TYR A 131 4.26 3.91 14.04
CA TYR A 131 4.08 2.48 13.84
C TYR A 131 5.02 1.69 14.78
N PRO A 132 4.50 0.73 15.58
CA PRO A 132 5.26 0.11 16.67
C PRO A 132 6.62 -0.48 16.29
N GLY A 133 6.76 -1.06 15.09
CA GLY A 133 7.99 -1.70 14.63
C GLY A 133 9.01 -0.76 13.99
N VAL A 134 8.60 0.46 13.60
CA VAL A 134 9.44 1.36 12.80
C VAL A 134 10.65 1.88 13.58
N PRO A 135 10.51 2.44 14.80
CA PRO A 135 11.67 2.96 15.53
C PRO A 135 12.75 1.90 15.78
N ALA A 136 12.34 0.67 16.14
CA ALA A 136 13.27 -0.43 16.40
C ALA A 136 13.96 -0.93 15.13
N ALA A 137 13.23 -1.03 14.01
CA ALA A 137 13.79 -1.42 12.73
C ALA A 137 14.80 -0.39 12.21
N VAL A 138 14.45 0.90 12.26
CA VAL A 138 15.34 2.00 11.84
C VAL A 138 16.63 2.03 12.67
N ALA A 139 16.54 1.71 13.97
CA ALA A 139 17.70 1.64 14.86
C ALA A 139 18.70 0.52 14.50
N GLN A 140 18.33 -0.46 13.68
CA GLN A 140 19.25 -1.49 13.17
C GLN A 140 20.25 -0.91 12.16
N GLY A 141 19.98 0.27 11.61
CA GLY A 141 20.82 0.93 10.62
C GLY A 141 20.45 0.59 9.18
N TRP A 142 21.24 1.12 8.24
CA TRP A 142 20.98 0.99 6.82
C TRP A 142 20.98 -0.49 6.37
N PRO A 143 19.92 -1.00 5.70
CA PRO A 143 19.84 -2.41 5.33
C PRO A 143 20.91 -2.83 4.32
N GLU A 144 21.68 -3.87 4.65
CA GLU A 144 22.55 -4.56 3.71
C GLU A 144 21.73 -5.23 2.61
N ARG A 145 22.30 -5.38 1.41
CA ARG A 145 21.60 -6.02 0.27
C ARG A 145 21.51 -7.52 0.49
N PHE A 146 20.38 -8.12 0.09
CA PHE A 146 20.33 -9.56 -0.10
C PHE A 146 21.08 -9.92 -1.38
N THR A 147 21.68 -11.10 -1.43
CA THR A 147 22.35 -11.59 -2.64
C THR A 147 21.71 -12.87 -3.15
N MET A 148 21.74 -13.06 -4.47
CA MET A 148 21.27 -14.30 -5.08
C MET A 148 22.10 -15.51 -4.64
N ASP A 149 23.39 -15.32 -4.34
CA ASP A 149 24.28 -16.37 -3.86
C ASP A 149 23.88 -16.87 -2.47
N GLU A 150 23.52 -15.97 -1.54
CA GLU A 150 22.99 -16.34 -0.23
C GLU A 150 21.70 -17.14 -0.35
N LEU A 151 20.76 -16.67 -1.19
CA LEU A 151 19.48 -17.36 -1.40
C LEU A 151 19.66 -18.70 -2.13
N ALA A 152 20.65 -18.82 -3.02
CA ALA A 152 20.98 -20.07 -3.72
C ALA A 152 21.63 -21.11 -2.82
N ALA A 153 22.30 -20.69 -1.75
CA ALA A 153 22.86 -21.60 -0.75
C ALA A 153 21.79 -22.19 0.21
N CYS A 154 20.59 -21.62 0.22
CA CYS A 154 19.51 -22.07 1.11
C CYS A 154 18.92 -23.43 0.66
N PRO A 155 18.58 -24.34 1.62
CA PRO A 155 18.03 -25.65 1.31
C PRO A 155 16.74 -25.60 0.48
N ASP A 156 16.48 -26.62 -0.34
CA ASP A 156 15.19 -26.75 -1.03
C ASP A 156 14.02 -26.81 -0.04
N GLY A 157 12.95 -26.06 -0.33
CA GLY A 157 11.78 -25.94 0.55
C GLY A 157 11.96 -24.98 1.73
N SER A 158 13.09 -24.28 1.83
CA SER A 158 13.30 -23.18 2.76
C SER A 158 12.76 -21.85 2.21
N LEU A 159 12.52 -20.87 3.08
CA LEU A 159 12.06 -19.53 2.71
C LEU A 159 13.03 -18.84 1.75
N GLY A 160 14.35 -18.94 2.01
CA GLY A 160 15.36 -18.33 1.14
C GLY A 160 15.35 -18.92 -0.27
N ASN A 161 15.21 -20.25 -0.39
CA ASN A 161 15.11 -20.91 -1.70
C ASN A 161 13.77 -20.61 -2.40
N GLU A 162 12.66 -20.53 -1.65
CA GLU A 162 11.36 -20.12 -2.19
C GLU A 162 11.41 -18.68 -2.73
N PHE A 163 12.01 -17.76 -1.98
CA PHE A 163 12.21 -16.38 -2.42
C PHE A 163 13.10 -16.29 -3.66
N ARG A 164 14.22 -17.02 -3.69
CA ARG A 164 15.06 -17.15 -4.89
C ARG A 164 14.27 -17.59 -6.11
N ARG A 165 13.44 -18.62 -5.95
CA ARG A 165 12.61 -19.16 -7.03
C ARG A 165 11.60 -18.15 -7.50
N GLN A 166 10.93 -17.43 -6.59
CA GLN A 166 10.00 -16.37 -6.98
C GLN A 166 10.68 -15.30 -7.84
N ILE A 167 11.89 -14.86 -7.46
CA ILE A 167 12.65 -13.87 -8.23
C ILE A 167 13.03 -14.40 -9.62
N VAL A 168 13.58 -15.63 -9.69
CA VAL A 168 14.02 -16.22 -10.97
C VAL A 168 12.84 -16.58 -11.88
N ASP A 169 11.82 -17.25 -11.36
CA ASP A 169 10.70 -17.79 -12.13
C ASP A 169 9.82 -16.66 -12.72
N ASN A 170 9.78 -15.49 -12.06
CA ASN A 170 9.06 -14.31 -12.56
C ASN A 170 9.94 -13.29 -13.29
N ASN A 171 11.25 -13.56 -13.43
CA ASN A 171 12.23 -12.63 -14.00
C ASN A 171 12.20 -11.25 -13.32
N PHE A 172 12.20 -11.26 -11.98
CA PHE A 172 12.28 -10.07 -11.16
C PHE A 172 13.73 -9.78 -10.76
N ASP A 173 13.94 -8.56 -10.28
CA ASP A 173 15.14 -8.17 -9.55
C ASP A 173 14.85 -8.28 -8.04
N LEU A 174 15.87 -8.56 -7.22
CA LEU A 174 15.73 -8.58 -5.75
C LEU A 174 15.22 -7.25 -5.18
N GLU A 175 15.47 -6.17 -5.90
CA GLU A 175 14.87 -4.86 -5.68
C GLU A 175 14.35 -4.36 -7.02
N VAL A 176 13.04 -4.13 -7.11
CA VAL A 176 12.37 -3.68 -8.34
C VAL A 176 12.88 -2.33 -8.86
N LEU A 177 13.52 -1.53 -8.01
CA LEU A 177 14.16 -0.27 -8.37
C LEU A 177 15.55 -0.18 -7.73
N ASP A 178 16.51 0.40 -8.44
CA ASP A 178 17.86 0.60 -7.92
C ASP A 178 17.87 1.72 -6.85
N ARG A 179 18.02 1.30 -5.59
CA ARG A 179 18.11 2.22 -4.43
C ARG A 179 19.23 3.26 -4.53
N ASP A 180 20.32 2.96 -5.23
CA ASP A 180 21.47 3.87 -5.37
C ASP A 180 21.18 4.91 -6.45
N ALA A 181 20.60 4.49 -7.59
CA ALA A 181 20.15 5.40 -8.64
C ALA A 181 19.04 6.35 -8.16
N LEU A 182 18.16 5.87 -7.28
CA LEU A 182 17.14 6.69 -6.62
C LEU A 182 17.70 7.60 -5.52
N GLY A 183 18.96 7.41 -5.12
CA GLY A 183 19.59 8.19 -4.07
C GLY A 183 18.87 8.08 -2.72
N LEU A 184 18.34 6.90 -2.38
CA LEU A 184 17.50 6.72 -1.18
C LEU A 184 18.21 7.13 0.12
N ARG A 185 19.55 7.06 0.16
CA ARG A 185 20.37 7.55 1.28
C ARG A 185 20.24 9.05 1.55
N ASN A 186 19.76 9.82 0.58
CA ASN A 186 19.59 11.26 0.70
C ASN A 186 18.21 11.65 1.23
N TYR A 187 17.30 10.69 1.41
CA TYR A 187 16.01 10.94 2.04
C TYR A 187 16.19 11.19 3.55
N PRO A 188 15.31 11.96 4.19
CA PRO A 188 15.36 12.16 5.63
C PRO A 188 14.97 10.87 6.36
N ALA A 189 15.62 10.59 7.49
CA ALA A 189 15.20 9.50 8.36
C ALA A 189 13.77 9.71 8.89
N PRO A 190 12.94 8.66 9.01
CA PRO A 190 13.24 7.26 8.69
C PRO A 190 12.93 6.84 7.24
N LEU A 191 12.57 7.77 6.34
CA LEU A 191 12.12 7.44 4.98
C LEU A 191 13.20 6.77 4.14
N ASP A 192 14.45 7.11 4.38
CA ASP A 192 15.62 6.49 3.77
C ASP A 192 15.64 4.96 4.01
N TYR A 193 15.50 4.54 5.27
CA TYR A 193 15.39 3.14 5.69
C TYR A 193 14.14 2.48 5.15
N LEU A 194 12.97 3.12 5.30
CA LEU A 194 11.68 2.53 4.91
C LEU A 194 11.61 2.24 3.42
N ASN A 195 12.03 3.19 2.58
CA ASN A 195 12.03 3.05 1.12
C ASN A 195 13.01 1.98 0.66
N VAL A 196 14.13 1.79 1.36
CA VAL A 196 15.03 0.69 1.07
C VAL A 196 14.43 -0.66 1.45
N ARG A 197 13.87 -0.74 2.66
CA ARG A 197 13.42 -2.01 3.22
C ARG A 197 12.23 -2.57 2.45
N ILE A 198 11.34 -1.72 1.96
CA ILE A 198 10.23 -2.13 1.10
C ILE A 198 10.72 -2.64 -0.25
N LEU A 199 11.66 -1.98 -0.92
CA LEU A 199 12.22 -2.46 -2.18
C LEU A 199 12.87 -3.84 -2.02
N GLN A 200 13.52 -4.07 -0.88
CA GLN A 200 14.21 -5.31 -0.56
C GLN A 200 13.28 -6.46 -0.14
N CYS A 201 12.17 -6.15 0.52
CA CYS A 201 11.34 -7.15 1.19
C CYS A 201 9.91 -7.29 0.65
N HIS A 202 9.48 -6.47 -0.33
CA HIS A 202 8.11 -6.54 -0.90
C HIS A 202 7.74 -7.95 -1.36
N ASP A 203 8.55 -8.55 -2.23
CA ASP A 203 8.33 -9.90 -2.75
C ASP A 203 8.46 -10.98 -1.67
N LEU A 204 9.34 -10.76 -0.70
CA LEU A 204 9.44 -11.64 0.46
C LEU A 204 8.17 -11.60 1.33
N TRP A 205 7.58 -10.43 1.53
CA TRP A 205 6.35 -10.28 2.30
C TRP A 205 5.14 -10.86 1.58
N HIS A 206 5.17 -10.96 0.24
CA HIS A 206 4.18 -11.79 -0.47
C HIS A 206 4.21 -13.22 0.04
N ILE A 207 5.40 -13.84 0.05
CA ILE A 207 5.57 -15.23 0.52
C ILE A 207 5.14 -15.35 1.98
N VAL A 208 5.72 -14.58 2.89
CA VAL A 208 5.49 -14.73 4.34
C VAL A 208 4.04 -14.38 4.70
N GLY A 209 3.49 -13.32 4.10
CA GLY A 209 2.12 -12.86 4.32
C GLY A 209 1.06 -13.71 3.62
N GLY A 210 1.43 -14.64 2.72
CA GLY A 210 0.47 -15.49 2.01
C GLY A 210 -0.25 -14.78 0.86
N TYR A 211 0.37 -13.76 0.28
CA TYR A 211 -0.10 -13.10 -0.92
C TYR A 211 0.53 -13.75 -2.17
N HIS A 212 -0.19 -13.69 -3.27
CA HIS A 212 0.25 -14.22 -4.55
C HIS A 212 0.65 -13.02 -5.42
N THR A 213 1.51 -13.23 -6.40
CA THR A 213 1.92 -12.19 -7.35
C THR A 213 0.86 -12.02 -8.46
N THR A 214 -0.35 -11.61 -8.05
CA THR A 214 -1.51 -11.34 -8.92
C THR A 214 -1.97 -9.90 -8.75
N ALA A 215 -2.65 -9.33 -9.74
CA ALA A 215 -3.06 -7.92 -9.72
C ALA A 215 -3.87 -7.56 -8.47
N LEU A 216 -4.74 -8.47 -8.02
CA LEU A 216 -5.56 -8.26 -6.84
C LEU A 216 -4.73 -8.33 -5.54
N HIS A 217 -3.79 -9.27 -5.47
CA HIS A 217 -2.95 -9.43 -4.27
C HIS A 217 -1.82 -8.40 -4.21
N GLU A 218 -1.42 -7.75 -5.31
CA GLU A 218 -0.56 -6.55 -5.27
C GLU A 218 -1.23 -5.37 -4.55
N VAL A 219 -2.55 -5.24 -4.68
CA VAL A 219 -3.32 -4.29 -3.86
C VAL A 219 -3.35 -4.73 -2.40
N GLY A 220 -3.58 -6.01 -2.16
CA GLY A 220 -3.59 -6.59 -0.82
C GLY A 220 -2.26 -6.37 -0.08
N ILE A 221 -1.13 -6.77 -0.66
CA ILE A 221 0.19 -6.58 -0.06
C ILE A 221 0.48 -5.10 0.18
N SER A 222 -0.02 -4.21 -0.69
CA SER A 222 0.13 -2.76 -0.52
C SER A 222 -0.59 -2.22 0.72
N ALA A 223 -1.76 -2.75 1.03
CA ALA A 223 -2.47 -2.43 2.26
C ALA A 223 -1.82 -3.08 3.49
N PHE A 224 -1.33 -4.31 3.34
CA PHE A 224 -0.59 -5.01 4.40
C PHE A 224 0.66 -4.22 4.81
N GLN A 225 1.52 -3.85 3.87
CA GLN A 225 2.75 -3.09 4.16
C GLN A 225 2.45 -1.70 4.72
N LEU A 226 1.42 -1.02 4.21
CA LEU A 226 1.02 0.28 4.76
C LEU A 226 0.58 0.18 6.23
N SER A 227 -0.14 -0.88 6.59
CA SER A 227 -0.58 -1.12 7.97
C SER A 227 0.54 -1.54 8.92
N GLN A 228 1.65 -2.06 8.37
CA GLN A 228 2.84 -2.48 9.12
C GLN A 228 3.78 -1.31 9.43
N PHE A 229 4.01 -0.38 8.49
CA PHE A 229 5.03 0.67 8.69
C PHE A 229 4.74 2.02 8.02
N GLY A 230 3.51 2.27 7.59
CA GLY A 230 3.09 3.60 7.15
C GLY A 230 3.80 4.12 5.90
N HIS A 231 4.23 3.22 5.01
CA HIS A 231 4.93 3.60 3.78
C HIS A 231 4.11 4.57 2.92
N ASN A 232 4.64 5.76 2.72
CA ASN A 232 3.94 6.84 2.04
C ASN A 232 3.52 6.48 0.61
N TYR A 233 4.39 5.82 -0.16
CA TYR A 233 4.04 5.45 -1.53
C TYR A 233 2.90 4.40 -1.57
N SER A 234 2.85 3.47 -0.61
CA SER A 234 1.73 2.52 -0.51
C SER A 234 0.41 3.24 -0.23
N ALA A 235 0.40 4.27 0.61
CA ALA A 235 -0.79 5.11 0.83
C ALA A 235 -1.23 5.84 -0.43
N GLN A 236 -0.27 6.41 -1.17
CA GLN A 236 -0.49 7.12 -2.43
C GLN A 236 -1.06 6.19 -3.51
N PHE A 237 -0.45 5.01 -3.68
CA PHE A 237 -0.88 3.97 -4.60
C PHE A 237 -2.32 3.52 -4.30
N LEU A 238 -2.61 3.14 -3.06
CA LEU A 238 -3.94 2.67 -2.64
C LEU A 238 -5.00 3.77 -2.82
N ALA A 239 -4.72 4.99 -2.37
CA ALA A 239 -5.64 6.10 -2.53
C ALA A 239 -5.98 6.36 -4.02
N PHE A 240 -4.96 6.32 -4.87
CA PHE A 240 -5.12 6.54 -6.30
C PHE A 240 -5.94 5.43 -6.98
N ILE A 241 -5.63 4.14 -6.75
CA ILE A 241 -6.38 3.04 -7.37
C ILE A 241 -7.83 2.99 -6.88
N ILE A 242 -8.08 3.34 -5.61
CA ILE A 242 -9.43 3.41 -5.05
C ILE A 242 -10.20 4.58 -5.66
N ALA A 243 -9.58 5.75 -5.81
CA ALA A 243 -10.19 6.88 -6.51
C ALA A 243 -10.51 6.53 -7.97
N LYS A 244 -9.58 5.87 -8.67
CA LYS A 244 -9.77 5.42 -10.04
C LYS A 244 -10.94 4.43 -10.15
N ALA A 245 -11.02 3.46 -9.24
CA ALA A 245 -12.15 2.54 -9.19
C ALA A 245 -13.47 3.26 -8.90
N ALA A 246 -13.51 4.12 -7.87
CA ALA A 246 -14.72 4.83 -7.49
C ALA A 246 -15.27 5.74 -8.61
N ILE A 247 -14.39 6.34 -9.41
CA ILE A 247 -14.79 7.34 -10.42
C ILE A 247 -14.93 6.73 -11.82
N ARG A 248 -14.09 5.75 -12.18
CA ARG A 248 -13.99 5.22 -13.56
C ARG A 248 -14.32 3.74 -13.70
N ARG A 249 -14.19 2.93 -12.64
CA ARG A 249 -14.40 1.47 -12.68
C ARG A 249 -15.26 1.00 -11.49
N PRO A 250 -16.46 1.57 -11.29
CA PRO A 250 -17.27 1.31 -10.10
C PRO A 250 -17.61 -0.18 -9.91
N GLU A 251 -17.65 -0.96 -11.00
CA GLU A 251 -17.93 -2.39 -10.98
C GLU A 251 -16.87 -3.21 -10.23
N GLY A 252 -15.61 -2.75 -10.19
CA GLY A 252 -14.51 -3.42 -9.50
C GLY A 252 -14.30 -2.95 -8.05
N LEU A 253 -14.96 -1.86 -7.64
CA LEU A 253 -14.70 -1.19 -6.38
C LEU A 253 -14.93 -2.11 -5.17
N ALA A 254 -16.04 -2.84 -5.15
CA ALA A 254 -16.38 -3.68 -4.00
C ALA A 254 -15.32 -4.75 -3.74
N LEU A 255 -14.83 -5.39 -4.80
CA LEU A 255 -13.76 -6.38 -4.72
C LEU A 255 -12.44 -5.74 -4.28
N LEU A 256 -12.08 -4.60 -4.88
CA LEU A 256 -10.87 -3.85 -4.54
C LEU A 256 -10.84 -3.48 -3.05
N MET A 257 -11.96 -2.94 -2.53
CA MET A 257 -12.10 -2.52 -1.15
C MET A 257 -12.13 -3.70 -0.17
N GLU A 258 -12.78 -4.81 -0.51
CA GLU A 258 -12.78 -6.03 0.30
C GLU A 258 -11.35 -6.55 0.51
N ILE A 259 -10.54 -6.59 -0.54
CA ILE A 259 -9.14 -7.00 -0.46
C ILE A 259 -8.28 -5.98 0.28
N THR A 260 -8.41 -4.69 -0.05
CA THR A 260 -7.64 -3.62 0.59
C THR A 260 -7.90 -3.59 2.09
N MET A 261 -9.16 -3.54 2.51
CA MET A 261 -9.52 -3.43 3.93
C MET A 261 -9.23 -4.73 4.69
N GLY A 262 -9.42 -5.89 4.04
CA GLY A 262 -9.06 -7.18 4.62
C GLY A 262 -7.56 -7.32 4.85
N ALA A 263 -6.75 -6.91 3.88
CA ALA A 263 -5.29 -6.95 3.99
C ALA A 263 -4.74 -5.88 4.95
N TRP A 264 -5.39 -4.71 5.05
CA TRP A 264 -5.11 -3.75 6.11
C TRP A 264 -5.31 -4.39 7.49
N ARG A 265 -6.47 -5.00 7.76
CA ARG A 265 -6.73 -5.71 9.02
C ARG A 265 -5.72 -6.81 9.28
N HIS A 266 -5.36 -7.56 8.23
CA HIS A 266 -4.37 -8.62 8.32
C HIS A 266 -3.01 -8.07 8.79
N GLY A 267 -2.52 -7.00 8.18
CA GLY A 267 -1.26 -6.40 8.60
C GLY A 267 -1.35 -5.72 9.97
N ARG A 268 -2.46 -5.06 10.33
CA ARG A 268 -2.67 -4.55 11.71
C ARG A 268 -2.64 -5.66 12.76
N GLY A 269 -3.10 -6.86 12.41
CA GLY A 269 -3.09 -8.04 13.28
C GLY A 269 -1.79 -8.86 13.25
N THR A 270 -0.82 -8.50 12.39
CA THR A 270 0.42 -9.25 12.20
C THR A 270 1.56 -8.62 13.00
N PRO A 271 2.38 -9.42 13.72
CA PRO A 271 3.60 -8.93 14.35
C PRO A 271 4.50 -8.19 13.36
N GLN A 272 5.25 -7.21 13.85
CA GLN A 272 5.98 -6.28 12.99
C GLN A 272 7.09 -6.98 12.20
N LEU A 273 7.01 -6.94 10.87
CA LEU A 273 7.96 -7.65 9.98
C LEU A 273 9.12 -6.80 9.47
N LEU A 274 9.05 -5.48 9.61
CA LEU A 274 10.01 -4.55 9.02
C LEU A 274 11.46 -4.78 9.51
N GLY A 275 11.63 -5.08 10.80
CA GLY A 275 12.92 -5.28 11.45
C GLY A 275 13.32 -6.75 11.63
N VAL A 276 12.68 -7.68 10.93
CA VAL A 276 13.05 -9.11 10.99
C VAL A 276 14.44 -9.29 10.37
N ASP A 277 15.31 -10.02 11.07
CA ASP A 277 16.57 -10.53 10.52
C ASP A 277 16.26 -11.75 9.67
N TRP A 278 16.06 -11.53 8.37
CA TRP A 278 15.64 -12.57 7.45
C TRP A 278 16.70 -13.63 7.24
N GLN A 279 17.98 -13.25 7.32
CA GLN A 279 19.11 -14.17 7.20
C GLN A 279 19.11 -15.24 8.30
N ASP A 280 18.62 -14.92 9.50
CA ASP A 280 18.48 -15.89 10.61
C ASP A 280 17.42 -16.98 10.32
N VAL A 281 16.46 -16.71 9.43
CA VAL A 281 15.33 -17.61 9.14
C VAL A 281 15.30 -18.16 7.71
N TRP A 282 16.23 -17.77 6.84
CA TRP A 282 16.34 -18.22 5.44
C TRP A 282 16.30 -19.72 5.24
N ASN A 283 16.95 -20.48 6.13
CA ASN A 283 17.08 -21.93 6.00
C ASN A 283 15.87 -22.69 6.53
N GLU A 284 14.90 -22.01 7.13
CA GLU A 284 13.68 -22.62 7.66
C GLU A 284 12.57 -22.67 6.59
N PRO A 285 11.69 -23.69 6.57
CA PRO A 285 10.49 -23.67 5.73
C PRO A 285 9.57 -22.50 6.06
N THR A 286 8.88 -21.94 5.07
CA THR A 286 8.01 -20.75 5.21
C THR A 286 6.98 -20.89 6.35
N ASP A 287 6.36 -22.06 6.53
CA ASP A 287 5.40 -22.29 7.63
C ASP A 287 6.05 -22.25 9.01
N LYS A 288 7.32 -22.64 9.12
CA LYS A 288 8.09 -22.53 10.38
C LYS A 288 8.47 -21.09 10.67
N VAL A 289 8.85 -20.34 9.63
CA VAL A 289 9.08 -18.90 9.76
C VAL A 289 7.82 -18.17 10.20
N ARG A 290 6.67 -18.46 9.58
CA ARG A 290 5.36 -17.92 10.00
C ARG A 290 5.05 -18.25 11.45
N GLN A 291 5.24 -19.51 11.87
CA GLN A 291 5.05 -19.93 13.26
C GLN A 291 5.97 -19.17 14.23
N ARG A 292 7.25 -19.01 13.88
CA ARG A 292 8.25 -18.32 14.69
C ARG A 292 7.97 -16.83 14.83
N LEU A 293 7.52 -16.19 13.75
CA LEU A 293 7.20 -14.77 13.70
C LEU A 293 5.77 -14.44 14.15
N GLY A 294 4.93 -15.45 14.41
CA GLY A 294 3.53 -15.27 14.78
C GLY A 294 2.64 -14.76 13.64
N VAL A 295 3.01 -15.04 12.39
CA VAL A 295 2.30 -14.61 11.18
C VAL A 295 1.27 -15.66 10.79
N SER A 296 0.03 -15.24 10.54
CA SER A 296 -0.96 -16.05 9.83
C SER A 296 -0.87 -15.74 8.34
N ALA A 297 -1.10 -16.73 7.46
CA ALA A 297 -1.20 -16.44 6.03
C ALA A 297 -2.53 -15.72 5.73
N TYR A 298 -2.50 -14.77 4.79
CA TYR A 298 -3.70 -14.08 4.32
C TYR A 298 -4.66 -15.08 3.68
N VAL A 299 -5.93 -15.01 4.08
CA VAL A 299 -7.00 -15.82 3.49
C VAL A 299 -7.85 -14.92 2.62
N SER A 300 -7.61 -14.95 1.31
CA SER A 300 -8.39 -14.17 0.36
C SER A 300 -9.84 -14.67 0.31
N PRO A 301 -10.84 -13.76 0.29
CA PRO A 301 -12.25 -14.13 0.14
C PRO A 301 -12.61 -14.62 -1.28
N VAL A 302 -11.69 -14.48 -2.23
CA VAL A 302 -11.86 -14.88 -3.64
C VAL A 302 -10.60 -15.59 -4.16
N PRO A 303 -10.67 -16.30 -5.31
CA PRO A 303 -9.46 -16.81 -5.96
C PRO A 303 -8.43 -15.68 -6.19
N PRO A 304 -7.14 -15.91 -5.87
CA PRO A 304 -6.10 -14.89 -6.02
C PRO A 304 -5.97 -14.32 -7.44
N ASP A 305 -6.20 -15.15 -8.46
CA ASP A 305 -6.08 -14.79 -9.88
C ASP A 305 -7.43 -14.45 -10.53
N LEU A 306 -8.45 -14.07 -9.74
CA LEU A 306 -9.81 -13.78 -10.25
C LEU A 306 -9.80 -12.72 -11.36
N VAL A 307 -9.01 -11.65 -11.22
CA VAL A 307 -8.93 -10.59 -12.24
C VAL A 307 -8.37 -11.16 -13.54
N GLU A 308 -7.29 -11.93 -13.47
CA GLU A 308 -6.65 -12.60 -14.59
C GLU A 308 -7.55 -13.66 -15.23
N GLN A 309 -8.40 -14.34 -14.45
CA GLN A 309 -9.42 -15.24 -14.97
C GLN A 309 -10.49 -14.47 -15.76
N LEU A 310 -10.97 -13.34 -15.24
CA LEU A 310 -11.94 -12.49 -15.93
C LEU A 310 -11.35 -11.87 -17.21
N GLU A 311 -10.10 -11.43 -17.18
CA GLU A 311 -9.38 -10.94 -18.37
C GLU A 311 -9.28 -12.04 -19.45
N ARG A 312 -8.87 -13.26 -19.06
CA ARG A 312 -8.80 -14.41 -19.98
C ARG A 312 -10.18 -14.78 -20.57
N ALA A 313 -11.25 -14.49 -19.85
CA ALA A 313 -12.64 -14.69 -20.29
C ALA A 313 -13.22 -13.50 -21.10
N GLY A 314 -12.50 -12.38 -21.22
CA GLY A 314 -12.98 -11.17 -21.89
C GLY A 314 -14.05 -10.40 -21.10
N MET A 315 -14.04 -10.52 -19.77
CA MET A 315 -15.06 -9.97 -18.86
C MET A 315 -14.51 -8.86 -17.95
N ALA A 316 -13.28 -8.40 -18.15
CA ALA A 316 -12.58 -7.40 -17.33
C ALA A 316 -12.24 -6.12 -18.12
#